data_AF-A0A7S1HB09-F1
#
_entry.id   AF-A0A7S1HB09-F1
#
_cell.length_a   1.000
_cell.length_b   1.000
_cell.length_c   1.000
_cell.angle_alpha   90.00
_cell.angle_beta   90.00
_cell.angle_gamma   90.00
#
_symmetry.space_group_name_H-M   'P 1'
#
loop_
_entity.id
_entity.type
_entity.pdbx_description
1 polymer ?
#
loop_
_entity_poly.entity_id
_entity_poly.type
_entity_poly.pdbx_seq_one_letter_code
_entity_poly.pdbx_strand_id
1 'polypeptide(L)'
;MADQWGGVGGLELTEELAFHGTDYIISVSVNEGHTLVVDVEQKDDGARWHGEFSSNYIEEVTTKTGNFKKFSKFVTMLTDSLKQNNQSVFVDLLTYSDLEMLRSRQTRKGASAPQPSKANNKRYLILTYQVEYDRVHYPLPLTHVDEPPAHALKATIRRLRAELDHARA
;
A
#
# COMPACT_ATOMS: atom_id res chain seq x y z
N MET A 1 12.62 -2.33 -31.01
CA MET A 1 13.30 -2.47 -29.70
C MET A 1 12.25 -3.02 -28.75
N ALA A 2 12.40 -4.28 -28.37
CA ALA A 2 11.37 -5.03 -27.66
C ALA A 2 11.22 -4.52 -26.22
N ASP A 3 9.97 -4.30 -25.82
CA ASP A 3 9.54 -3.84 -24.51
C ASP A 3 9.93 -4.87 -23.45
N GLN A 4 11.10 -4.65 -22.82
CA GLN A 4 11.71 -5.58 -21.88
C GLN A 4 11.04 -5.56 -20.49
N TRP A 5 10.00 -4.73 -20.31
CA TRP A 5 9.42 -4.41 -19.01
C TRP A 5 7.95 -4.83 -18.84
N GLY A 6 7.39 -5.58 -19.79
CA GLY A 6 6.09 -6.25 -19.59
C GLY A 6 4.89 -5.31 -19.46
N GLY A 7 4.91 -4.14 -20.10
CA GLY A 7 3.71 -3.31 -20.32
C GLY A 7 3.14 -2.57 -19.10
N VAL A 8 3.90 -2.41 -18.01
CA VAL A 8 3.43 -1.68 -16.81
C VAL A 8 3.72 -0.17 -16.82
N GLY A 9 4.37 0.35 -17.88
CA GLY A 9 4.65 1.78 -18.02
C GLY A 9 3.36 2.58 -18.16
N GLY A 10 3.17 3.61 -17.34
CA GLY A 10 1.97 4.45 -17.35
C GLY A 10 0.74 3.84 -16.68
N LEU A 11 0.93 2.80 -15.84
CA LEU A 11 -0.13 2.29 -14.99
C LEU A 11 -0.56 3.37 -13.98
N GLU A 12 -1.88 3.56 -13.84
CA GLU A 12 -2.51 4.30 -12.76
C GLU A 12 -3.78 3.56 -12.34
N LEU A 13 -3.90 3.26 -11.05
CA LEU A 13 -5.03 2.54 -10.45
C LEU A 13 -5.39 3.21 -9.13
N THR A 14 -6.69 3.38 -8.87
CA THR A 14 -7.17 3.84 -7.56
C THR A 14 -8.34 2.98 -7.14
N GLU A 15 -8.27 2.41 -5.94
CA GLU A 15 -9.30 1.54 -5.37
C GLU A 15 -9.61 1.97 -3.93
N GLU A 16 -10.87 1.79 -3.51
CA GLU A 16 -11.29 2.00 -2.12
C GLU A 16 -11.30 0.66 -1.39
N LEU A 17 -10.58 0.56 -0.28
CA LEU A 17 -10.41 -0.66 0.50
C LEU A 17 -10.55 -0.38 2.00
N ALA A 18 -11.14 -1.34 2.72
CA ALA A 18 -11.25 -1.30 4.16
C ALA A 18 -10.20 -2.20 4.81
N PHE A 19 -9.39 -1.65 5.71
CA PHE A 19 -8.46 -2.42 6.55
C PHE A 19 -8.81 -2.21 8.02
N HIS A 20 -8.97 -3.31 8.75
CA HIS A 20 -9.26 -3.30 10.19
C HIS A 20 -10.44 -2.40 10.60
N GLY A 21 -11.46 -2.25 9.73
CA GLY A 21 -12.65 -1.43 9.98
C GLY A 21 -12.48 0.06 9.66
N THR A 22 -11.40 0.45 8.98
CA THR A 22 -11.19 1.82 8.49
C THR A 22 -11.11 1.83 6.98
N ASP A 23 -11.78 2.79 6.35
CA ASP A 23 -11.80 2.94 4.89
C ASP A 23 -10.65 3.82 4.40
N TYR A 24 -10.01 3.35 3.32
CA TYR A 24 -8.89 4.01 2.67
C TYR A 24 -9.13 4.08 1.16
N ILE A 25 -8.59 5.13 0.54
CA ILE A 25 -8.35 5.18 -0.90
C ILE A 25 -6.88 4.87 -1.13
N ILE A 26 -6.60 3.85 -1.93
CA ILE A 26 -5.24 3.49 -2.33
C ILE A 26 -5.08 3.83 -3.81
N SER A 27 -4.12 4.68 -4.11
CA SER A 27 -3.71 5.04 -5.46
C SER A 27 -2.32 4.46 -5.73
N VAL A 28 -2.17 3.77 -6.86
CA VAL A 28 -0.92 3.17 -7.30
C VAL A 28 -0.64 3.61 -8.73
N SER A 29 0.57 4.06 -8.99
CA SER A 29 1.02 4.38 -10.34
C SER A 29 2.46 3.95 -10.59
N VAL A 30 2.84 3.85 -11.87
CA VAL A 30 4.21 3.57 -12.29
C VAL A 30 4.69 4.68 -13.21
N ASN A 31 5.67 5.43 -12.72
CA ASN A 31 6.29 6.54 -13.46
C ASN A 31 7.25 6.00 -14.55
N GLU A 32 7.62 6.86 -15.50
CA GLU A 32 8.53 6.52 -16.63
C GLU A 32 9.88 5.93 -16.19
N GLY A 33 10.34 6.25 -14.97
CA GLY A 33 11.55 5.70 -14.37
C GLY A 33 11.43 4.27 -13.81
N HIS A 34 10.31 3.58 -14.05
CA HIS A 34 9.96 2.30 -13.39
C HIS A 34 9.98 2.41 -11.86
N THR A 35 9.45 3.54 -11.37
CA THR A 35 9.22 3.77 -9.95
C THR A 35 7.74 3.53 -9.66
N LEU A 36 7.47 2.59 -8.77
CA LEU A 36 6.15 2.36 -8.21
C LEU A 36 5.86 3.45 -7.19
N VAL A 37 4.80 4.21 -7.40
CA VAL A 37 4.30 5.20 -6.46
C VAL A 37 3.03 4.66 -5.81
N VAL A 38 2.94 4.78 -4.49
CA VAL A 38 1.80 4.35 -3.68
C VAL A 38 1.38 5.49 -2.78
N ASP A 39 0.15 5.94 -2.94
CA ASP A 39 -0.53 6.92 -2.10
C ASP A 39 -1.70 6.25 -1.38
N VAL A 40 -1.82 6.51 -0.09
CA VAL A 40 -2.92 6.01 0.75
C VAL A 40 -3.55 7.20 1.45
N GLU A 41 -4.85 7.37 1.31
CA GLU A 41 -5.65 8.39 2.00
C GLU A 41 -6.69 7.70 2.89
N GLN A 42 -6.71 8.01 4.18
CA GLN A 42 -7.75 7.57 5.09
C GLN A 42 -9.00 8.45 4.92
N LYS A 43 -10.18 7.84 4.73
CA LYS A 43 -11.42 8.59 4.44
C LYS A 43 -11.91 9.43 5.62
N ASP A 44 -11.66 8.98 6.85
CA ASP A 44 -12.22 9.57 8.07
C ASP A 44 -11.61 10.95 8.41
N ASP A 45 -10.28 11.03 8.46
CA ASP A 45 -9.54 12.23 8.87
C ASP A 45 -8.73 12.87 7.73
N GLY A 46 -8.68 12.22 6.56
CA GLY A 46 -7.90 12.66 5.41
C GLY A 46 -6.39 12.49 5.59
N ALA A 47 -5.94 11.76 6.61
CA ALA A 47 -4.53 11.45 6.81
C ALA A 47 -3.97 10.67 5.63
N ARG A 48 -2.71 10.93 5.27
CA ARG A 48 -2.10 10.39 4.05
C ARG A 48 -0.76 9.76 4.30
N TRP A 49 -0.47 8.73 3.52
CA TRP A 49 0.83 8.07 3.47
C TRP A 49 1.27 7.87 2.04
N HIS A 50 2.56 8.09 1.82
CA HIS A 50 3.16 8.06 0.50
C HIS A 50 4.43 7.20 0.49
N GLY A 51 4.67 6.50 -0.61
CA GLY A 51 5.88 5.74 -0.85
C GLY A 51 6.25 5.70 -2.34
N GLU A 52 7.53 5.88 -2.62
CA GLU A 52 8.12 5.69 -3.95
C GLU A 52 9.14 4.57 -3.89
N PHE A 53 9.02 3.60 -4.80
CA PHE A 53 9.84 2.40 -4.80
C PHE A 53 10.38 2.14 -6.21
N SER A 54 11.70 2.25 -6.37
CA SER A 54 12.35 1.91 -7.63
C SER A 54 12.23 0.41 -7.91
N SER A 55 12.35 0.03 -9.18
CA SER A 55 12.38 -1.38 -9.60
C SER A 55 13.42 -2.20 -8.83
N ASN A 56 14.63 -1.67 -8.68
CA ASN A 56 15.71 -2.30 -7.92
C ASN A 56 15.33 -2.53 -6.45
N TYR A 57 14.69 -1.55 -5.80
CA TYR A 57 14.26 -1.68 -4.41
C TYR A 57 13.24 -2.80 -4.25
N ILE A 58 12.23 -2.85 -5.13
CA ILE A 58 11.19 -3.90 -5.09
C ILE A 58 11.81 -5.29 -5.30
N GLU A 59 12.72 -5.42 -6.27
CA GLU A 59 13.43 -6.67 -6.54
C GLU A 59 14.31 -7.10 -5.37
N GLU A 60 14.97 -6.16 -4.69
CA GLU A 60 15.74 -6.42 -3.47
C GLU A 60 14.84 -6.88 -2.32
N VAL A 61 13.69 -6.21 -2.10
CA VAL A 61 12.71 -6.59 -1.06
C VAL A 61 12.21 -8.02 -1.30
N THR A 62 11.84 -8.36 -2.54
CA THR A 62 11.33 -9.71 -2.86
C THR A 62 12.43 -10.78 -2.77
N THR A 63 13.69 -10.41 -3.05
CA THR A 63 14.84 -11.30 -2.82
C THR A 63 15.03 -11.58 -1.33
N LYS A 64 14.97 -10.55 -0.48
CA LYS A 64 15.16 -10.67 0.98
C LYS A 64 14.09 -11.51 1.66
N THR A 65 12.88 -11.58 1.10
CA THR A 65 11.79 -12.42 1.61
C THR A 65 11.88 -13.88 1.13
N GLY A 66 12.89 -14.23 0.32
CA GLY A 66 13.13 -15.59 -0.16
C GLY A 66 12.30 -15.98 -1.39
N ASN A 67 11.49 -15.07 -1.94
CA ASN A 67 10.63 -15.33 -3.09
C ASN A 67 10.73 -14.16 -4.09
N PHE A 68 11.78 -14.19 -4.92
CA PHE A 68 12.06 -13.13 -5.87
C PHE A 68 10.92 -12.93 -6.87
N LYS A 69 10.55 -11.66 -7.09
CA LYS A 69 9.63 -11.23 -8.15
C LYS A 69 10.28 -10.08 -8.93
N LYS A 70 10.28 -10.20 -10.26
CA LYS A 70 10.59 -9.07 -11.15
C LYS A 70 9.63 -7.92 -10.88
N PHE A 71 10.12 -6.68 -11.05
CA PHE A 71 9.32 -5.47 -10.80
C PHE A 71 7.94 -5.50 -11.47
N SER A 72 7.87 -5.79 -12.78
CA SER A 72 6.60 -5.81 -13.51
C SER A 72 5.61 -6.84 -12.96
N LYS A 73 6.08 -8.03 -12.58
CA LYS A 73 5.23 -9.05 -11.96
C LYS A 73 4.74 -8.62 -10.59
N PHE A 74 5.59 -7.95 -9.80
CA PHE A 74 5.20 -7.40 -8.51
C PHE A 74 4.10 -6.34 -8.66
N VAL A 75 4.25 -5.42 -9.62
CA VAL A 75 3.23 -4.41 -9.94
C VAL A 75 1.90 -5.07 -10.31
N THR A 76 1.92 -6.08 -11.20
CA THR A 76 0.70 -6.83 -11.55
C THR A 76 0.06 -7.51 -10.33
N MET A 77 0.88 -8.14 -9.48
CA MET A 77 0.39 -8.77 -8.25
C MET A 77 -0.27 -7.74 -7.32
N LEU A 78 0.33 -6.55 -7.17
CA LEU A 78 -0.24 -5.47 -6.38
C LEU A 78 -1.56 -4.98 -6.98
N THR A 79 -1.63 -4.71 -8.29
CA THR A 79 -2.88 -4.28 -8.92
C THR A 79 -4.00 -5.31 -8.83
N ASP A 80 -3.67 -6.58 -9.01
CA ASP A 80 -4.64 -7.68 -8.90
C ASP A 80 -5.20 -7.81 -7.48
N SER A 81 -4.32 -7.61 -6.48
CA SER A 81 -4.70 -7.66 -5.08
C SER A 81 -5.58 -6.48 -4.66
N LEU A 82 -5.36 -5.29 -5.22
CA LEU A 82 -6.20 -4.10 -4.97
C LEU A 82 -7.60 -4.27 -5.56
N LYS A 83 -7.70 -4.84 -6.76
CA LYS A 83 -8.97 -5.19 -7.40
C LYS A 83 -9.67 -6.40 -6.78
N GLN A 84 -9.04 -7.04 -5.78
CA GLN A 84 -9.51 -8.28 -5.15
C GLN A 84 -9.79 -9.41 -6.17
N ASN A 85 -9.06 -9.44 -7.28
CA ASN A 85 -9.30 -10.34 -8.40
C ASN A 85 -8.48 -11.64 -8.33
N ASN A 86 -7.74 -11.86 -7.24
CA ASN A 86 -6.87 -13.02 -7.09
C ASN A 86 -6.88 -13.52 -5.64
N GLN A 87 -7.23 -14.79 -5.44
CA GLN A 87 -7.28 -15.39 -4.09
C GLN A 87 -5.88 -15.68 -3.51
N SER A 88 -4.85 -15.74 -4.35
CA SER A 88 -3.48 -16.02 -3.93
C SER A 88 -2.68 -14.75 -3.64
N VAL A 89 -3.25 -13.57 -3.87
CA VAL A 89 -2.56 -12.29 -3.64
C VAL A 89 -3.53 -11.29 -3.03
N PHE A 90 -3.20 -10.77 -1.86
CA PHE A 90 -4.00 -9.76 -1.16
C PHE A 90 -3.11 -8.73 -0.48
N VAL A 91 -3.68 -7.56 -0.18
CA VAL A 91 -3.01 -6.49 0.55
C VAL A 91 -3.58 -6.34 1.96
N ASP A 92 -2.74 -5.84 2.85
CA ASP A 92 -3.13 -5.38 4.19
C ASP A 92 -2.39 -4.09 4.51
N LEU A 93 -2.92 -3.26 5.41
CA LEU A 93 -2.33 -1.98 5.80
C LEU A 93 -2.12 -1.93 7.31
N LEU A 94 -0.87 -2.06 7.74
CA LEU A 94 -0.51 -2.18 9.14
C LEU A 94 0.16 -0.91 9.67
N THR A 95 -0.14 -0.58 10.94
CA THR A 95 0.63 0.41 11.70
C THR A 95 1.88 -0.23 12.31
N TYR A 96 2.81 0.60 12.79
CA TYR A 96 3.97 0.09 13.55
C TYR A 96 3.55 -0.71 14.79
N SER A 97 2.52 -0.25 15.51
CA SER A 97 1.97 -0.98 16.67
C SER A 97 1.44 -2.35 16.27
N ASP A 98 0.78 -2.47 15.13
CA ASP A 98 0.28 -3.77 14.63
C ASP A 98 1.44 -4.72 14.32
N LEU A 99 2.52 -4.20 13.74
CA LEU A 99 3.74 -5.00 13.50
C LEU A 99 4.38 -5.49 14.81
N GLU A 100 4.42 -4.67 15.85
CA GLU A 100 4.91 -5.09 17.18
C GLU A 100 4.00 -6.13 17.83
N MET A 101 2.69 -5.99 17.69
CA MET A 101 1.72 -6.99 18.17
C MET A 101 1.86 -8.32 17.42
N LEU A 102 2.11 -8.29 16.11
CA LEU A 102 2.39 -9.51 15.33
C LEU A 102 3.70 -10.19 15.74
N ARG A 103 4.77 -9.41 15.98
CA ARG A 103 6.05 -9.94 16.48
C ARG A 103 5.94 -10.54 17.88
N SER A 104 5.27 -9.87 18.81
CA SER A 104 5.05 -10.34 20.19
C SER A 104 4.07 -11.52 20.26
N ARG A 105 3.20 -11.70 19.27
CA ARG A 105 2.37 -12.91 19.16
C ARG A 105 3.15 -14.11 18.61
N GLN A 106 4.11 -13.88 17.70
CA GLN A 106 5.03 -14.93 17.23
C GLN A 106 6.09 -15.31 18.28
N THR A 107 6.49 -14.37 19.14
CA THR A 107 7.45 -14.59 20.22
C THR A 107 6.75 -14.40 21.56
N ARG A 108 6.33 -15.47 22.24
CA ARG A 108 5.57 -15.47 23.52
C ARG A 108 6.28 -14.72 24.67
N LYS A 109 6.44 -13.41 24.58
CA LYS A 109 6.93 -12.53 25.64
C LYS A 109 6.06 -11.29 25.63
N GLY A 110 5.24 -11.16 26.68
CA GLY A 110 4.42 -9.98 26.90
C GLY A 110 5.31 -8.74 26.97
N ALA A 111 4.99 -7.74 26.16
CA ALA A 111 5.59 -6.42 26.23
C ALA A 111 4.47 -5.38 26.35
N SER A 112 4.73 -4.41 27.23
CA SER A 112 3.91 -3.25 27.54
C SER A 112 3.67 -2.37 26.30
N ALA A 113 2.43 -1.88 26.13
CA ALA A 113 2.03 -1.02 25.03
C ALA A 113 2.89 0.27 24.97
N PRO A 114 3.45 0.65 23.81
CA PRO A 114 4.16 1.92 23.66
C PRO A 114 3.17 3.09 23.66
N GLN A 115 3.58 4.21 24.26
CA GLN A 115 2.85 5.49 24.17
C GLN A 115 2.93 6.03 22.73
N PRO A 116 1.81 6.49 22.13
CA PRO A 116 1.81 7.02 20.77
C PRO A 116 2.57 8.35 20.74
N SER A 117 3.82 8.32 20.27
CA SER A 117 4.56 9.54 19.90
C SER A 117 4.27 9.88 18.44
N LYS A 118 4.16 11.18 18.11
CA LYS A 118 3.96 11.69 16.74
C LYS A 118 4.99 11.17 15.72
N ALA A 119 6.13 10.65 16.18
CA ALA A 119 7.20 10.07 15.37
C ALA A 119 6.84 8.70 14.76
N ASN A 120 5.72 8.07 15.15
CA ASN A 120 5.39 6.70 14.76
C ASN A 120 4.15 6.58 13.86
N ASN A 121 3.87 7.60 13.06
CA ASN A 121 2.75 7.57 12.11
C ASN A 121 3.11 6.84 10.80
N LYS A 122 4.06 5.90 10.82
CA LYS A 122 4.41 5.11 9.63
C LYS A 122 3.38 4.02 9.40
N ARG A 123 3.07 3.76 8.13
CA ARG A 123 2.24 2.63 7.72
C ARG A 123 3.05 1.69 6.84
N TYR A 124 2.61 0.44 6.80
CA TYR A 124 3.20 -0.58 5.96
C TYR A 124 2.09 -1.22 5.13
N LEU A 125 2.15 -1.01 3.82
CA LEU A 125 1.30 -1.76 2.89
C LEU A 125 1.97 -3.12 2.68
N ILE A 126 1.30 -4.19 3.08
CA ILE A 126 1.82 -5.55 3.02
C ILE A 126 1.17 -6.27 1.85
N LEU A 127 1.92 -6.51 0.78
CA LEU A 127 1.49 -7.44 -0.26
C LEU A 127 1.77 -8.87 0.23
N THR A 128 0.73 -9.68 0.36
CA THR A 128 0.85 -11.09 0.75
C THR A 128 0.61 -11.98 -0.45
N TYR A 129 1.58 -12.83 -0.76
CA TYR A 129 1.44 -13.92 -1.71
C TYR A 129 1.27 -15.23 -0.96
N GLN A 130 0.15 -15.91 -1.17
CA GLN A 130 -0.19 -17.16 -0.49
C GLN A 130 -0.62 -18.22 -1.49
N VAL A 131 0.07 -19.36 -1.46
CA VAL A 131 -0.24 -20.59 -2.19
C VAL A 131 -0.27 -21.76 -1.20
N GLU A 132 -0.59 -22.97 -1.67
CA GLU A 132 -0.93 -24.13 -0.82
C GLU A 132 0.04 -24.41 0.34
N TYR A 133 1.34 -24.14 0.17
CA TYR A 133 2.37 -24.43 1.17
C TYR A 133 3.33 -23.26 1.43
N ASP A 134 3.09 -22.09 0.84
CA ASP A 134 3.97 -20.93 0.97
C ASP A 134 3.17 -19.66 1.22
N ARG A 135 3.66 -18.83 2.14
CA ARG A 135 3.09 -17.53 2.46
C ARG A 135 4.22 -16.53 2.64
N VAL A 136 4.29 -15.58 1.73
CA VAL A 136 5.35 -14.58 1.68
C VAL A 136 4.73 -13.19 1.79
N HIS A 137 5.33 -12.35 2.64
CA HIS A 137 4.93 -10.98 2.85
C HIS A 137 5.97 -10.03 2.28
N TYR A 138 5.56 -9.07 1.46
CA TYR A 138 6.40 -8.01 0.92
C TYR A 138 5.96 -6.67 1.52
N PRO A 139 6.65 -6.18 2.56
CA PRO A 139 6.29 -4.92 3.22
C PRO A 139 6.76 -3.71 2.39
N LEU A 140 5.86 -2.78 2.14
CA LEU A 140 6.13 -1.48 1.53
C LEU A 140 5.95 -0.38 2.59
N PRO A 141 7.03 0.23 3.10
CA PRO A 141 6.95 1.28 4.09
C PRO A 141 6.44 2.58 3.48
N LEU A 142 5.38 3.15 4.05
CA LEU A 142 4.79 4.41 3.64
C LEU A 142 5.00 5.47 4.73
N THR A 143 5.36 6.67 4.29
CA THR A 143 5.66 7.81 5.17
C THR A 143 4.44 8.71 5.26
N HIS A 144 4.09 9.14 6.48
CA HIS A 144 3.01 10.10 6.69
C HIS A 144 3.30 11.41 5.96
N VAL A 145 2.28 11.97 5.31
CA VAL A 145 2.36 13.25 4.61
C VAL A 145 1.72 14.32 5.49
N ASP A 146 2.56 15.09 6.19
CA ASP A 146 2.09 16.14 7.11
C ASP A 146 1.38 17.28 6.38
N GLU A 147 1.87 17.64 5.20
CA GLU A 147 1.29 18.69 4.37
C GLU A 147 1.08 18.17 2.94
N PRO A 148 -0.15 17.71 2.62
CA PRO A 148 -0.43 17.18 1.30
C PRO A 148 -0.39 18.28 0.24
N PRO A 149 0.08 17.96 -0.98
CA PRO A 149 0.17 18.95 -2.03
C PRO A 149 -1.22 19.43 -2.46
N ALA A 150 -1.29 20.69 -2.92
CA ALA A 150 -2.56 21.34 -3.23
C ALA A 150 -3.42 20.60 -4.26
N HIS A 151 -2.82 19.85 -5.20
CA HIS A 151 -3.56 19.07 -6.18
C HIS A 151 -4.29 17.88 -5.54
N ALA A 152 -3.68 17.25 -4.53
CA ALA A 152 -4.27 16.12 -3.82
C ALA A 152 -5.48 16.58 -2.98
N LEU A 153 -5.35 17.73 -2.30
CA LEU A 153 -6.48 18.37 -1.60
C LEU A 153 -7.62 18.74 -2.55
N LYS A 154 -7.31 19.30 -3.72
CA LYS A 154 -8.31 19.61 -4.75
C LYS A 154 -9.01 18.36 -5.26
N ALA A 155 -8.31 17.24 -5.41
CA ALA A 155 -8.90 15.96 -5.80
C ALA A 155 -9.89 15.46 -4.74
N THR A 156 -9.52 15.52 -3.45
CA THR A 156 -10.44 15.19 -2.35
C THR A 156 -11.67 16.08 -2.34
N ILE A 157 -11.53 17.40 -2.50
CA ILE A 157 -12.67 18.33 -2.58
C ILE A 157 -13.61 17.97 -3.73
N ARG A 158 -13.06 17.63 -4.91
CA ARG A 158 -13.88 17.22 -6.07
C ARG A 158 -14.65 15.93 -5.77
N ARG A 159 -14.00 14.92 -5.17
CA ARG A 159 -14.64 13.66 -4.78
C ARG A 159 -15.75 13.88 -3.77
N LEU A 160 -15.48 14.60 -2.68
CA LEU A 160 -16.45 14.89 -1.63
C LEU A 160 -17.67 15.67 -2.15
N ARG A 161 -17.47 16.60 -3.09
CA ARG A 161 -18.58 17.31 -3.75
C ARG A 161 -19.46 16.35 -4.56
N ALA A 162 -18.85 15.43 -5.32
CA ALA A 162 -19.60 14.44 -6.08
C ALA A 162 -20.39 13.47 -5.19
N GLU A 163 -19.78 13.00 -4.09
CA GLU A 163 -20.47 12.15 -3.10
C GLU A 163 -21.65 12.89 -2.44
N LEU A 164 -21.48 14.18 -2.09
CA LEU A 164 -22.56 14.99 -1.52
C LEU A 164 -23.71 15.21 -2.51
N ASP A 165 -23.42 15.45 -3.78
CA ASP A 165 -24.44 15.60 -4.81
C ASP A 165 -25.21 14.29 -5.00
N HIS A 166 -24.52 13.14 -4.99
CA HIS A 166 -25.17 11.83 -5.06
C HIS A 166 -26.01 11.50 -3.82
N ALA A 167 -25.57 11.90 -2.62
CA ALA A 167 -26.34 11.67 -1.38
C ALA A 167 -27.57 12.58 -1.24
N ARG A 168 -27.64 13.66 -2.02
CA ARG A 168 -28.77 14.61 -2.05
C ARG A 168 -29.80 14.30 -3.14
N ALA A 169 -29.45 13.44 -4.11
CA ALA A 169 -30.34 12.97 -5.17
C ALA A 169 -31.25 11.84 -4.66
#